data_AF-A0A1M4YIY8-F1
#
_entry.id   AF-A0A1M4YIY8-F1
#
_cell.length_a   1.000
_cell.length_b   1.000
_cell.length_c   1.000
_cell.angle_alpha   90.00
_cell.angle_beta   90.00
_cell.angle_gamma   90.00
#
_symmetry.space_group_name_H-M   'P 1'
#
loop_
_entity.id
_entity.type
_entity.pdbx_description
1 polymer ?
#
loop_
_entity_poly.entity_id
_entity_poly.type
_entity_poly.pdbx_seq_one_letter_code
_entity_poly.pdbx_strand_id
1 'polypeptide(L)' 'MLTITQINYIRELYFLEGKTYAQISGMTGKNYRTVKRYIEMDDFNEQKHKASRPNKTDELRPIIRGWL' A
#
# COMPACT_ATOMS: atom_id res chain seq x y z
N MET A 1 -0.19 0.68 -12.40
CA MET A 1 0.25 1.05 -11.03
C MET A 1 0.62 2.52 -11.04
N LEU A 2 0.18 3.31 -10.06
CA LEU A 2 0.68 4.68 -9.89
C LEU A 2 2.02 4.64 -9.18
N THR A 3 2.87 5.63 -9.41
CA THR A 3 4.08 5.81 -8.62
C THR A 3 3.73 6.45 -7.27
N ILE A 4 4.57 6.24 -6.26
CA ILE A 4 4.42 6.86 -4.93
C ILE A 4 4.31 8.38 -5.06
N THR A 5 5.08 9.00 -5.96
CA THR A 5 5.01 10.44 -6.24
C THR A 5 3.63 10.87 -6.73
N GLN A 6 3.00 10.10 -7.62
CA GLN A 6 1.65 10.42 -8.11
C GLN A 6 0.59 10.27 -7.03
N ILE A 7 0.75 9.28 -6.15
CA ILE A 7 -0.14 9.06 -5.00
C ILE A 7 -0.01 10.21 -4.00
N ASN A 8 1.22 10.60 -3.67
CA ASN A 8 1.48 11.72 -2.77
C ASN A 8 0.89 13.02 -3.33
N TYR A 9 1.09 13.30 -4.61
CA TYR A 9 0.50 14.47 -5.26
C TYR A 9 -1.04 14.47 -5.17
N ILE A 10 -1.70 13.33 -5.39
CA ILE A 10 -3.16 13.19 -5.22
C ILE A 10 -3.58 13.53 -3.78
N ARG A 11 -2.82 13.05 -2.78
CA ARG A 11 -3.12 13.27 -1.36
C ARG A 11 -2.87 14.72 -0.94
N GLU A 12 -1.81 15.36 -1.44
CA GLU A 12 -1.53 16.77 -1.19
C GLU A 12 -2.66 17.67 -1.71
N LEU A 13 -3.14 17.43 -2.93
CA LEU A 13 -4.28 18.16 -3.49
C LEU A 13 -5.54 18.05 -2.62
N TYR A 14 -5.76 16.90 -1.97
CA TYR A 14 -6.93 16.70 -1.11
C TYR A 14 -6.74 17.30 0.28
N PHE A 15 -5.66 16.92 0.99
CA PHE A 15 -5.48 17.26 2.40
C PHE A 15 -4.88 18.65 2.62
N LEU A 16 -4.02 19.14 1.72
CA LEU A 16 -3.39 20.46 1.85
C LEU A 16 -4.16 21.53 1.10
N GLU A 17 -4.59 21.25 -0.13
CA GLU A 17 -5.29 22.24 -0.96
C GLU A 17 -6.83 22.19 -0.84
N GLY A 18 -7.38 21.17 -0.16
CA GLY A 18 -8.83 21.03 0.04
C GLY A 18 -9.62 20.75 -1.24
N LYS A 19 -8.99 20.22 -2.29
CA LYS A 19 -9.68 19.92 -3.56
C LYS A 19 -10.63 18.74 -3.40
N THR A 20 -11.73 18.79 -4.15
CA THR A 20 -12.67 17.66 -4.23
C THR A 20 -12.13 16.55 -5.12
N TYR A 21 -12.64 15.32 -4.94
CA TYR A 21 -12.29 14.17 -5.79
C TYR A 21 -12.49 14.42 -7.28
N ALA A 22 -13.54 15.16 -7.67
CA ALA A 22 -13.83 15.49 -9.07
C ALA A 22 -12.79 16.45 -9.67
N GLN A 23 -12.36 17.46 -8.91
CA GLN A 23 -11.30 18.39 -9.33
C GLN A 23 -9.97 17.66 -9.51
N ILE A 24 -9.60 16.80 -8.55
CA ILE A 24 -8.36 16.02 -8.61
C ILE A 24 -8.39 15.07 -9.80
N SER A 25 -9.54 14.43 -10.06
CA SER A 25 -9.74 13.55 -11.21
C SER A 25 -9.49 14.28 -12.53
N GLY A 26 -10.02 15.51 -12.67
CA GLY A 26 -9.77 16.36 -13.83
C GLY A 26 -8.31 16.79 -13.98
N MET A 27 -7.65 17.20 -12.88
CA MET A 27 -6.25 17.66 -12.91
C MET A 27 -5.25 16.54 -13.21
N THR A 28 -5.46 15.36 -12.63
CA THR A 28 -4.53 14.22 -12.75
C THR A 28 -4.85 13.28 -13.91
N GLY A 29 -6.01 13.46 -14.55
CA GLY A 29 -6.54 12.53 -15.56
C GLY A 29 -6.82 11.12 -15.02
N LYS A 30 -6.92 10.96 -13.69
CA LYS A 30 -7.19 9.68 -13.04
C LYS A 30 -8.68 9.52 -12.78
N ASN A 31 -9.17 8.29 -12.90
CA ASN A 31 -10.56 7.98 -12.59
C ASN A 31 -10.88 8.31 -11.11
N TYR A 32 -12.09 8.82 -10.86
CA TYR A 32 -12.64 9.06 -9.53
C TYR A 32 -12.40 7.93 -8.53
N ARG A 33 -12.62 6.66 -8.93
CA ARG A 33 -12.41 5.50 -8.04
C ARG A 33 -10.96 5.36 -7.61
N THR A 34 -10.03 5.68 -8.49
CA THR A 34 -8.59 5.64 -8.21
C THR A 34 -8.22 6.73 -7.22
N VAL A 35 -8.69 7.96 -7.46
CA VAL A 35 -8.47 9.11 -6.57
C VAL A 35 -9.03 8.80 -5.18
N LYS A 36 -10.30 8.38 -5.09
CA LYS A 36 -10.94 7.98 -3.84
C LYS A 36 -10.16 6.88 -3.11
N ARG A 37 -9.79 5.81 -3.83
CA ARG A 37 -9.01 4.69 -3.27
C ARG A 37 -7.73 5.15 -2.58
N TYR A 38 -6.95 6.02 -3.20
CA TYR A 38 -5.64 6.43 -2.65
C TYR A 38 -5.73 7.51 -1.57
N ILE A 39 -6.84 8.26 -1.53
CA ILE A 39 -7.11 9.19 -0.44
C ILE A 39 -7.57 8.44 0.81
N GLU A 40 -8.43 7.43 0.66
CA GLU A 40 -8.91 6.56 1.75
C GLU A 40 -7.92 5.46 2.16
N MET A 41 -6.79 5.33 1.46
CA MET A 41 -5.75 4.35 1.79
C MET A 41 -4.87 4.89 2.91
N ASP A 42 -4.83 4.19 4.03
CA ASP A 42 -3.95 4.51 5.17
C ASP A 42 -2.65 3.70 5.16
N ASP A 43 -2.67 2.48 4.60
CA ASP A 43 -1.50 1.61 4.49
C ASP A 43 -1.08 1.42 3.04
N PHE A 44 0.14 1.87 2.74
CA PHE A 44 0.79 1.75 1.42
C PHE A 44 1.85 0.65 1.39
N ASN A 45 2.05 -0.07 2.49
CA ASN A 45 3.00 -1.16 2.52
C ASN A 45 2.51 -2.33 1.66
N GLU A 46 3.45 -3.00 1.00
CA GLU A 46 3.16 -4.28 0.37
C GLU A 46 2.69 -5.25 1.45
N GLN A 47 1.44 -5.73 1.32
CA GLN A 47 0.95 -6.80 2.16
C GLN A 47 1.83 -8.01 1.91
N LYS A 48 2.80 -8.25 2.80
CA LYS A 48 3.59 -9.48 2.79
C LYS A 48 2.59 -10.61 2.85
N HIS A 49 2.47 -11.38 1.77
CA HIS A 49 1.67 -12.60 1.76
C HIS A 49 2.17 -13.45 2.93
N LYS A 50 1.40 -13.48 4.02
CA LYS A 50 1.64 -14.42 5.11
C LYS A 50 1.41 -15.78 4.48
N ALA A 51 2.49 -16.52 4.22
CA ALA A 51 2.38 -17.89 3.79
C ALA A 51 1.51 -18.59 4.84
N SER A 52 0.29 -18.99 4.45
CA SER A 52 -0.66 -19.65 5.35
C SER A 52 -0.11 -20.97 5.90
N ARG A 53 0.89 -21.54 5.22
CA ARG A 53 1.51 -22.80 5.61
C ARG A 53 2.64 -22.57 6.61
N PRO A 54 2.62 -23.25 7.77
CA PRO A 54 3.79 -23.32 8.63
C PRO A 54 4.95 -23.94 7.84
N ASN A 55 6.16 -23.43 8.06
CA ASN A 55 7.32 -23.92 7.34
C ASN A 55 7.65 -25.31 7.90
N LYS A 56 7.73 -26.35 7.06
CA LYS A 56 8.00 -27.73 7.52
C LYS A 56 9.31 -27.84 8.31
N THR A 57 10.25 -26.93 8.03
CA THR A 57 11.53 -26.82 8.71
C THR A 57 11.46 -26.10 10.05
N ASP A 58 10.35 -25.44 10.40
CA ASP A 58 10.18 -24.77 11.70
C ASP A 58 10.34 -25.77 12.86
N GLU A 59 9.85 -27.00 12.70
CA GLU A 59 9.99 -28.10 13.68
C GLU A 59 11.46 -28.53 13.87
N LEU A 60 12.29 -28.38 12.83
CA LEU A 60 13.71 -28.77 12.83
C LEU A 60 14.63 -27.65 13.32
N ARG A 61 14.17 -26.40 13.37
CA ARG A 61 14.97 -25.24 13.82
C ARG A 61 15.54 -25.38 15.23
N PRO A 62 14.80 -25.89 16.24
CA PRO A 62 15.34 -26.07 17.58
C PRO A 62 16.50 -27.08 17.59
N ILE A 63 16.39 -28.15 16.80
CA ILE A 63 17.46 -29.15 16.65
C ILE A 63 18.67 -28.49 16.02
N ILE A 64 18.53 -27.83 14.87
CA ILE A 64 19.65 -27.20 14.16
C ILE A 64 20.37 -26.17 15.04
N ARG A 65 19.64 -25.38 15.84
CA ARG A 65 20.23 -24.39 16.77
C ARG A 65 21.02 -25.01 17.92
N GLY A 66 20.78 -26.26 18.29
CA GLY A 66 21.57 -26.94 19.31
C GLY A 66 22.94 -27.43 18.82
N TRP A 67 23.19 -27.39 17.51
CA TRP A 67 24.42 -27.87 16.87
C TRP A 67 25.33 -26.73 16.43
N LEU A 68 24.84 -25.48 16.52
CA LEU A 68 25.54 -24.23 16.25
C LEU A 68 25.87 -23.54 17.56
#